data_AF-A0A7C8HLT6-F1
#
_entry.id   AF-A0A7C8HLT6-F1
#
_cell.length_a   1.000
_cell.length_b   1.000
_cell.length_c   1.000
_cell.angle_alpha   90.00
_cell.angle_beta   90.00
_cell.angle_gamma   90.00
#
_symmetry.space_group_name_H-M   'P 1'
#
loop_
_entity.id
_entity.type
_entity.pdbx_description
1 polymer ?
#
loop_
_entity_poly.entity_id
_entity_poly.type
_entity_poly.pdbx_seq_one_letter_code
_entity_poly.pdbx_strand_id
1 'polypeptide(L)'
;MTTSEQFVLSLPLKRVFYDRHEQRAYARAVEIAKRLVANPSLLSNGEQFLERHVRTDPHQRRYYLLWKPVLALPAEDVARSLLADTDEGAELRGSAPVFVIVENGAPQEANVAAE
;
A
#
# COMPACT_ATOMS: atom_id res chain seq x y z
N MET A 1 7.77 -2.81 -18.17
CA MET A 1 7.12 -3.58 -17.09
C MET A 1 8.20 -4.32 -16.32
N THR A 2 8.40 -4.01 -15.04
CA THR A 2 9.44 -4.62 -14.20
C THR A 2 8.98 -5.97 -13.62
N THR A 3 9.90 -6.76 -13.09
CA THR A 3 9.58 -8.02 -12.37
C THR A 3 8.66 -7.77 -11.17
N SER A 4 8.85 -6.66 -10.45
CA SER A 4 8.00 -6.28 -9.33
C SER A 4 6.57 -5.92 -9.77
N GLU A 5 6.42 -5.24 -10.91
CA GLU A 5 5.09 -4.97 -11.49
C GLU A 5 4.40 -6.24 -11.95
N GLN A 6 5.13 -7.14 -12.62
CA GLN A 6 4.62 -8.46 -13.03
C GLN A 6 4.13 -9.26 -11.84
N PHE A 7 4.91 -9.28 -10.75
CA PHE A 7 4.52 -9.93 -9.51
C PHE A 7 3.19 -9.37 -8.99
N VAL A 8 3.10 -8.06 -8.78
CA VAL A 8 1.89 -7.43 -8.23
C VAL A 8 0.67 -7.65 -9.13
N LEU A 9 0.83 -7.56 -10.44
CA LEU A 9 -0.27 -7.79 -11.39
C LEU A 9 -0.68 -9.26 -11.50
N SER A 10 0.15 -10.20 -11.03
CA SER A 10 -0.22 -11.62 -10.98
C SER A 10 -1.03 -12.01 -9.74
N LEU A 11 -1.10 -11.13 -8.74
CA LEU A 11 -1.91 -11.33 -7.54
C LEU A 11 -3.42 -11.26 -7.87
N PRO A 12 -4.29 -11.91 -7.07
CA PRO A 12 -5.74 -11.82 -7.22
C PRO A 12 -6.24 -10.43 -6.78
N LEU A 13 -6.13 -9.44 -7.67
CA LEU A 13 -6.50 -8.07 -7.37
C LEU A 13 -8.02 -7.91 -7.21
N LYS A 14 -8.42 -7.11 -6.21
CA LYS A 14 -9.81 -6.66 -6.00
C LYS A 14 -10.36 -5.99 -7.25
N ARG A 15 -11.58 -6.38 -7.63
CA ARG A 15 -12.28 -5.87 -8.84
C ARG A 15 -13.55 -5.09 -8.53
N VAL A 16 -14.12 -5.29 -7.35
CA VAL A 16 -15.37 -4.65 -6.92
C VAL A 16 -15.04 -3.71 -5.77
N PHE A 17 -15.47 -2.45 -5.91
CA PHE A 17 -15.28 -1.39 -4.93
C PHE A 17 -16.65 -0.84 -4.52
N TYR A 18 -16.81 -0.58 -3.24
CA TYR A 18 -17.99 0.04 -2.65
C TYR A 18 -18.16 1.48 -3.15
N ASP A 19 -17.08 2.25 -3.20
CA ASP A 19 -17.10 3.63 -3.68
C ASP A 19 -15.78 4.05 -4.37
N ARG A 20 -15.78 5.29 -4.88
CA ARG A 20 -14.61 5.88 -5.53
C ARG A 20 -13.44 6.14 -4.57
N HIS A 21 -13.71 6.33 -3.28
CA HIS A 21 -12.68 6.55 -2.28
C HIS A 21 -11.91 5.24 -2.03
N GLU A 22 -12.62 4.12 -1.88
CA GLU A 22 -12.04 2.79 -1.78
C GLU A 22 -11.24 2.44 -3.04
N GLN A 23 -11.78 2.71 -4.23
CA GLN A 23 -11.07 2.49 -5.48
C GLN A 23 -9.73 3.26 -5.53
N ARG A 24 -9.72 4.53 -5.10
CA ARG A 24 -8.50 5.35 -5.04
C ARG A 24 -7.51 4.85 -3.99
N ALA A 25 -7.98 4.48 -2.80
CA ALA A 25 -7.15 3.91 -1.75
C ALA A 25 -6.50 2.60 -2.22
N TYR A 26 -7.27 1.75 -2.91
CA TYR A 26 -6.75 0.51 -3.49
C TYR A 26 -5.72 0.76 -4.60
N ALA A 27 -5.97 1.72 -5.50
CA ALA A 27 -4.99 2.09 -6.53
C ALA A 27 -3.67 2.59 -5.92
N ARG A 28 -3.73 3.40 -4.85
CA ARG A 28 -2.55 3.80 -4.09
C ARG A 28 -1.84 2.60 -3.45
N ALA A 29 -2.60 1.67 -2.88
CA ALA A 29 -2.06 0.45 -2.29
C ALA A 29 -1.32 -0.42 -3.31
N VAL A 30 -1.82 -0.52 -4.55
CA VAL A 30 -1.14 -1.20 -5.66
C VAL A 30 0.20 -0.56 -5.97
N GLU A 31 0.26 0.78 -6.03
CA GLU A 31 1.52 1.49 -6.30
C GLU A 31 2.52 1.33 -5.15
N ILE A 32 2.06 1.38 -3.90
CA ILE A 32 2.89 1.08 -2.73
C ILE A 32 3.43 -0.35 -2.81
N ALA A 33 2.59 -1.34 -3.10
CA ALA A 33 2.99 -2.75 -3.22
C ALA A 33 4.08 -2.95 -4.29
N LYS A 34 3.94 -2.33 -5.47
CA LYS A 34 4.96 -2.38 -6.53
C LYS A 34 6.30 -1.85 -6.05
N ARG A 35 6.29 -0.72 -5.34
CA ARG A 35 7.50 -0.09 -4.80
C ARG A 35 8.14 -0.91 -3.68
N LEU A 36 7.33 -1.49 -2.79
CA LEU A 36 7.82 -2.37 -1.72
C LEU A 36 8.52 -3.60 -2.30
N VAL A 37 7.91 -4.24 -3.29
CA VAL A 37 8.52 -5.42 -3.95
C VAL A 37 9.77 -5.02 -4.74
N ALA A 38 9.78 -3.85 -5.39
CA ALA A 38 10.95 -3.34 -6.08
C ALA A 38 12.11 -2.96 -5.13
N ASN A 39 11.77 -2.44 -3.94
CA ASN A 39 12.73 -1.98 -2.95
C ASN A 39 12.26 -2.34 -1.52
N PRO A 40 12.62 -3.54 -1.03
CA PRO A 40 12.23 -4.01 0.30
C PRO A 40 12.74 -3.14 1.46
N SER A 41 13.79 -2.34 1.26
CA SER A 41 14.29 -1.43 2.31
C SER A 41 13.26 -0.40 2.75
N LEU A 42 12.24 -0.12 1.93
CA LEU A 42 11.12 0.76 2.24
C LEU A 42 10.25 0.28 3.40
N LEU A 43 10.28 -1.02 3.73
CA LEU A 43 9.58 -1.54 4.91
C LEU A 43 10.11 -0.89 6.20
N SER A 44 11.41 -0.59 6.26
CA SER A 44 12.01 0.10 7.40
C SER A 44 11.45 1.52 7.62
N ASN A 45 10.95 2.18 6.59
CA ASN A 45 10.26 3.47 6.73
C ASN A 45 8.91 3.29 7.43
N GLY A 46 8.16 2.25 7.03
CA GLY A 46 6.90 1.89 7.67
C GLY A 46 7.10 1.54 9.15
N GLU A 47 8.15 0.77 9.46
CA GLU A 47 8.50 0.45 10.85
C GLU A 47 8.85 1.70 11.65
N GLN A 48 9.74 2.55 11.13
CA GLN A 48 10.11 3.80 11.80
C GLN A 48 8.90 4.70 12.04
N PHE A 49 7.96 4.77 11.10
CA PHE A 49 6.73 5.52 11.26
C PHE A 49 5.90 4.98 12.43
N LEU A 50 5.69 3.66 12.50
CA LEU A 50 4.92 3.04 13.59
C LEU A 50 5.59 3.26 14.95
N GLU A 51 6.90 3.08 15.03
CA GLU A 51 7.66 3.23 16.27
C GLU A 51 7.63 4.68 16.80
N ARG A 52 7.67 5.67 15.89
CA ARG A 52 7.69 7.10 16.25
C ARG A 52 6.32 7.69 16.53
N HIS A 53 5.31 7.31 15.74
CA HIS A 53 4.02 8.02 15.72
C HIS A 53 2.86 7.22 16.28
N VAL A 54 2.95 5.89 16.29
CA VAL A 54 1.80 5.01 16.56
C VAL A 54 1.98 4.25 17.87
N ARG A 55 3.20 3.79 18.19
CA ARG A 55 3.49 2.92 19.34
C ARG A 55 2.97 3.46 20.67
N THR A 56 3.12 4.76 20.91
CA THR A 56 2.78 5.39 22.19
C THR A 56 1.38 5.99 22.22
N ASP A 57 0.67 6.02 21.09
CA ASP A 57 -0.69 6.56 21.02
C ASP A 57 -1.71 5.47 21.37
N PRO A 58 -2.43 5.59 22.51
CA PRO A 58 -3.43 4.59 22.90
C PRO A 58 -4.56 4.42 21.89
N HIS A 59 -4.91 5.48 21.15
CA HIS A 59 -5.97 5.45 20.14
C HIS A 59 -5.54 4.72 18.87
N GLN A 60 -4.23 4.66 18.61
CA GLN A 60 -3.67 3.99 17.44
C GLN A 60 -2.97 2.66 17.75
N ARG A 61 -2.95 2.25 19.02
CA ARG A 61 -2.35 0.98 19.46
C ARG A 61 -2.83 -0.23 18.66
N ARG A 62 -4.10 -0.26 18.26
CA ARG A 62 -4.63 -1.34 17.40
C ARG A 62 -3.90 -1.42 16.06
N TYR A 63 -3.57 -0.29 15.45
CA TYR A 63 -2.87 -0.24 14.16
C TYR A 63 -1.39 -0.59 14.31
N TYR A 64 -0.77 -0.25 15.44
CA TYR A 64 0.57 -0.74 15.75
C TYR A 64 0.59 -2.28 15.82
N LEU A 65 -0.37 -2.88 16.52
CA LEU A 65 -0.48 -4.34 16.65
C LEU A 65 -0.86 -5.02 15.33
N LEU A 66 -1.68 -4.39 14.50
CA LEU A 66 -2.03 -4.87 13.17
C LEU A 66 -0.81 -4.89 12.24
N TRP A 67 -0.05 -3.80 12.20
CA TRP A 67 1.02 -3.65 11.22
C TRP A 67 2.34 -4.30 11.63
N LYS A 68 2.66 -4.37 12.93
CA LYS A 68 3.93 -4.95 13.39
C LYS A 68 4.21 -6.37 12.87
N PRO A 69 3.26 -7.33 12.90
CA PRO A 69 3.49 -8.66 12.32
C PRO A 69 3.59 -8.62 10.79
N VAL A 70 2.81 -7.76 10.13
CA VAL A 70 2.86 -7.62 8.66
C VAL A 70 4.23 -7.11 8.21
N LEU A 71 4.78 -6.10 8.86
CA LEU A 71 6.09 -5.54 8.49
C LEU A 71 7.27 -6.49 8.73
N ALA A 72 7.09 -7.53 9.54
CA ALA A 72 8.09 -8.58 9.72
C ALA A 72 8.13 -9.59 8.56
N LEU A 73 7.17 -9.52 7.62
CA LEU A 73 7.10 -10.40 6.45
C LEU A 73 8.01 -9.90 5.31
N PRO A 74 8.39 -10.79 4.37
CA PRO A 74 8.99 -10.39 3.11
C PRO A 74 8.11 -9.39 2.35
N ALA A 75 8.71 -8.49 1.56
CA ALA A 75 7.99 -7.44 0.84
C ALA A 75 6.88 -7.98 -0.08
N GLU A 76 7.06 -9.16 -0.66
CA GLU A 76 6.03 -9.86 -1.44
C GLU A 76 4.81 -10.22 -0.60
N ASP A 77 5.02 -10.71 0.62
CA ASP A 77 3.95 -11.10 1.53
C ASP A 77 3.25 -9.86 2.10
N VAL A 78 3.99 -8.78 2.36
CA VAL A 78 3.38 -7.48 2.68
C VAL A 78 2.48 -7.00 1.54
N ALA A 79 2.95 -7.10 0.29
CA ALA A 79 2.16 -6.77 -0.88
C ALA A 79 0.91 -7.66 -1.03
N ARG A 80 1.02 -8.96 -0.77
CA ARG A 80 -0.12 -9.89 -0.76
C ARG A 80 -1.16 -9.49 0.29
N SER A 81 -0.74 -9.24 1.54
CA SER A 81 -1.64 -8.83 2.61
C SER A 81 -2.31 -7.49 2.33
N LEU A 82 -1.55 -6.52 1.80
CA LEU A 82 -2.08 -5.19 1.46
C LEU A 82 -3.12 -5.22 0.34
N LEU A 83 -2.97 -6.14 -0.62
CA LEU A 83 -3.84 -6.25 -1.80
C LEU A 83 -4.94 -7.29 -1.65
N ALA A 84 -4.95 -8.05 -0.56
CA ALA A 84 -5.98 -9.02 -0.28
C ALA A 84 -7.37 -8.37 -0.28
N ASP A 85 -8.32 -9.02 -0.97
CA ASP A 85 -9.73 -8.64 -0.96
C ASP A 85 -10.43 -9.25 0.26
N THR A 86 -9.97 -8.84 1.45
CA THR A 86 -10.47 -9.26 2.75
C THR A 86 -10.67 -8.03 3.65
N ASP A 87 -11.43 -8.20 4.73
CA ASP A 87 -11.62 -7.14 5.72
C ASP A 87 -10.29 -6.69 6.33
N GLU A 88 -9.38 -7.64 6.60
CA GLU A 88 -8.02 -7.34 7.08
C GLU A 88 -7.23 -6.53 6.03
N GLY A 89 -7.29 -6.90 4.75
CA GLY A 89 -6.66 -6.13 3.68
C GLY A 89 -7.24 -4.72 3.56
N ALA A 90 -8.55 -4.56 3.77
CA ALA A 90 -9.19 -3.25 3.79
C ALA A 90 -8.72 -2.40 4.98
N GLU A 91 -8.62 -3.01 6.18
CA GLU A 91 -8.12 -2.34 7.38
C GLU A 91 -6.65 -1.92 7.25
N LEU A 92 -5.81 -2.77 6.65
CA LEU A 92 -4.43 -2.42 6.31
C LEU A 92 -4.39 -1.21 5.38
N ARG A 93 -5.10 -1.23 4.25
CA ARG A 93 -5.14 -0.10 3.32
C ARG A 93 -5.61 1.21 3.97
N GLY A 94 -6.58 1.12 4.89
CA GLY A 94 -7.11 2.28 5.61
C GLY A 94 -6.16 2.86 6.68
N SER A 95 -5.19 2.07 7.15
CA SER A 95 -4.27 2.42 8.24
C SER A 95 -2.79 2.42 7.83
N ALA A 96 -2.50 2.34 6.54
CA ALA A 96 -1.15 2.13 6.04
C ALA A 96 -0.15 3.18 6.54
N PRO A 97 0.99 2.77 7.13
CA PRO A 97 2.04 3.69 7.50
C PRO A 97 2.69 4.31 6.26
N VAL A 98 3.43 5.40 6.45
CA VAL A 98 4.12 6.06 5.34
C VAL A 98 5.36 5.23 4.95
N PHE A 99 5.21 4.39 3.92
CA PHE A 99 6.32 3.64 3.32
C PHE A 99 7.14 4.51 2.35
N VAL A 100 6.42 5.22 1.49
CA VAL A 100 6.91 6.07 0.40
C VAL A 100 5.90 7.17 0.10
N ILE A 101 6.39 8.31 -0.38
CA ILE A 101 5.51 9.34 -0.94
C ILE A 101 5.13 8.90 -2.36
N VAL A 102 3.86 8.53 -2.52
CA VAL A 102 3.26 8.31 -3.84
C VAL A 102 2.55 9.59 -4.22
N GLU A 103 3.01 10.26 -5.27
CA GLU A 103 2.31 11.43 -5.82
C GLU A 103 0.91 11.01 -6.25
N ASN A 104 -0.11 11.83 -5.93
CA ASN A 104 -1.46 11.64 -6.44
C ASN A 104 -1.48 11.98 -7.94
N GLY A 105 -0.99 11.07 -8.78
CA GLY A 105 -1.16 11.17 -10.22
C GLY A 105 -2.64 11.00 -10.57
N ALA A 106 -3.32 12.11 -10.87
CA ALA A 106 -4.44 12.06 -11.82
C ALA A 106 -3.92 11.42 -13.13
N PRO A 107 -4.73 10.70 -13.90
CA PRO A 107 -4.32 10.30 -15.24
C PRO A 107 -3.90 11.57 -15.98
N GLN A 108 -2.64 11.60 -16.40
CA GLN A 108 -2.11 12.67 -17.22
C GLN A 108 -2.84 12.54 -18.56
N GLU A 109 -3.92 13.31 -18.73
CA GLU A 109 -4.49 13.55 -20.04
C GLU A 109 -3.35 14.07 -20.90
N ALA A 110 -2.93 13.22 -21.84
CA ALA A 110 -1.99 13.59 -22.87
C ALA A 110 -2.60 14.81 -23.57
N ASN A 111 -2.03 15.97 -23.28
CA ASN A 111 -2.36 17.20 -23.98
C ASN A 111 -1.85 16.99 -25.41
N VAL A 112 -2.74 16.51 -26.27
CA VAL A 112 -2.58 16.56 -27.72
C VAL A 112 -2.68 18.04 -28.07
N ALA A 113 -1.57 18.75 -27.95
CA ALA A 113 -1.38 19.99 -28.67
C ALA A 113 -1.02 19.60 -30.10
N ALA A 114 -2.07 19.49 -30.92
CA ALA A 114 -1.96 19.76 -32.33
C ALA A 114 -1.70 21.27 -32.48
N GLU A 115 -0.57 21.63 -33.10
CA GLU A 115 -0.44 22.58 -34.21
C GLU A 115 1.04 22.71 -34.61
#